data_AF-A0A0X3PIQ4-F1
#
_entry.id   AF-A0A0X3PIQ4-F1
#
_cell.length_a   1.000
_cell.length_b   1.000
_cell.length_c   1.000
_cell.angle_alpha   90.00
_cell.angle_beta   90.00
_cell.angle_gamma   90.00
#
_symmetry.space_group_name_H-M   'P 1'
#
loop_
_entity.id
_entity.type
_entity.pdbx_description
1 polymer ?
#
loop_
_entity_poly.entity_id
_entity_poly.type
_entity_poly.pdbx_seq_one_letter_code
_entity_poly.pdbx_strand_id
1 'polypeptide(L)'
;LENPLLPLSLLVGGAAVAGSVSGVTLTAAIGGADMPVVITVLNSYSGWALCAEGFMLNNSLMTIVGALIGSSGAILSYIMCRAMNRSLPNVIMGGYGTSSYAGGKALAATGTHRETNVETVAGLLTEAKDIIIVPGYGLCVAKAQYPLAELVKYLVKQGKRVRFAIHPVAGGLPFGFPFCLSPLLYFMIAFNSLSVHLSFGSVNCFRFC
;
A
#
# COMPACT_ATOMS: atom_id res chain seq x y z
N LEU A 1 25.30 -47.19 -18.23
CA LEU A 1 25.18 -45.70 -18.31
C LEU A 1 23.70 -45.36 -18.46
N GLU A 2 22.88 -45.85 -17.54
CA GLU A 2 21.43 -45.87 -17.71
C GLU A 2 20.77 -44.67 -17.02
N ASN A 3 19.90 -43.98 -17.77
CA ASN A 3 18.94 -42.95 -17.35
C ASN A 3 19.46 -41.50 -17.26
N PRO A 4 19.55 -40.77 -18.38
CA PRO A 4 19.76 -39.31 -18.39
C PRO A 4 18.64 -38.52 -17.69
N LEU A 5 17.53 -39.18 -17.34
CA LEU A 5 16.41 -38.60 -16.59
C LEU A 5 16.70 -38.41 -15.09
N LEU A 6 17.60 -39.20 -14.51
CA LEU A 6 17.99 -39.12 -13.09
C LEU A 6 18.75 -37.83 -12.73
N PRO A 7 19.78 -37.38 -13.47
CA PRO A 7 20.42 -36.10 -13.20
C PRO A 7 19.51 -34.91 -13.49
N LEU A 8 18.62 -35.02 -14.49
CA LEU A 8 17.67 -33.96 -14.84
C LEU A 8 16.58 -33.79 -13.78
N SER A 9 16.02 -34.89 -13.26
CA SER A 9 15.02 -34.85 -12.19
C SER A 9 15.60 -34.34 -10.87
N LEU A 10 16.86 -34.66 -10.58
CA LEU A 10 17.56 -34.15 -9.40
C LEU A 10 17.87 -32.65 -9.52
N LEU A 11 18.20 -32.16 -10.72
CA LEU A 11 18.43 -30.74 -10.98
C LEU A 11 17.13 -29.92 -10.85
N VAL A 12 16.04 -30.39 -11.48
CA VAL A 12 14.72 -29.73 -11.43
C VAL A 12 14.14 -29.80 -10.02
N GLY A 13 14.23 -30.96 -9.37
CA GLY A 13 13.79 -31.15 -7.98
C GLY A 13 14.61 -30.29 -7.01
N GLY A 14 15.93 -30.24 -7.19
CA GLY A 14 16.83 -29.40 -6.39
C GLY A 14 16.53 -27.92 -6.52
N ALA A 15 16.29 -27.43 -7.75
CA ALA A 15 15.91 -26.03 -7.99
C ALA A 15 14.55 -25.67 -7.39
N ALA A 16 13.56 -26.56 -7.46
CA ALA A 16 12.24 -26.35 -6.87
C ALA A 16 12.31 -26.28 -5.32
N VAL A 17 13.07 -27.18 -4.70
CA VAL A 17 13.29 -27.18 -3.24
C VAL A 17 14.06 -25.94 -2.81
N ALA A 18 15.16 -25.60 -3.49
CA ALA A 18 15.93 -24.39 -3.18
C ALA A 18 15.10 -23.10 -3.33
N GLY A 19 14.28 -23.01 -4.39
CA GLY A 19 13.40 -21.87 -4.64
C GLY A 19 12.30 -21.71 -3.59
N SER A 20 11.63 -22.81 -3.22
CA SER A 20 10.59 -22.80 -2.18
C SER A 20 11.13 -22.45 -0.80
N VAL A 21 12.28 -23.02 -0.41
CA VAL A 21 12.96 -22.67 0.84
C VAL A 21 13.33 -21.18 0.84
N SER A 22 13.99 -20.71 -0.22
CA SER A 22 14.39 -19.30 -0.34
C SER A 22 13.20 -18.35 -0.27
N GLY A 23 12.08 -18.69 -0.94
CA GLY A 23 10.86 -17.90 -0.92
C GLY A 23 10.23 -17.81 0.47
N VAL A 24 10.16 -18.92 1.21
CA VAL A 24 9.65 -18.95 2.59
C VAL A 24 10.56 -18.15 3.52
N THR A 25 11.89 -18.33 3.42
CA THR A 25 12.84 -17.63 4.29
C THR A 25 12.82 -16.11 4.03
N LEU A 26 12.77 -15.67 2.77
CA LEU A 26 12.68 -14.25 2.43
C LEU A 26 11.37 -13.63 2.92
N THR A 27 10.24 -14.29 2.69
CA THR A 27 8.93 -13.73 3.05
C THR A 27 8.73 -13.68 4.57
N ALA A 28 9.21 -14.70 5.29
CA ALA A 28 9.11 -14.76 6.74
C ALA A 28 9.99 -13.72 7.46
N ALA A 29 11.09 -13.30 6.83
CA ALA A 29 11.99 -12.29 7.38
C ALA A 29 11.46 -10.85 7.26
N ILE A 30 10.36 -10.64 6.50
CA ILE A 30 9.81 -9.31 6.24
C ILE A 30 8.74 -8.97 7.26
N GLY A 31 8.73 -7.72 7.75
CA GLY A 31 7.75 -7.25 8.71
C GLY A 31 6.34 -7.12 8.11
N GLY A 32 5.31 -7.37 8.93
CA GLY A 32 3.90 -7.30 8.50
C GLY A 32 3.48 -5.96 7.88
N ALA A 33 4.13 -4.86 8.27
CA ALA A 33 3.85 -3.52 7.73
C ALA A 33 4.37 -3.31 6.31
N ASP A 34 5.42 -4.03 5.89
CA ASP A 34 6.03 -3.92 4.57
C ASP A 34 5.55 -5.01 3.59
N MET A 35 4.63 -5.88 4.03
CA MET A 35 4.01 -6.94 3.22
C MET A 35 3.44 -6.49 1.86
N PRO A 36 2.83 -5.30 1.70
CA PRO A 36 2.33 -4.86 0.40
C PRO A 36 3.44 -4.76 -0.66
N VAL A 37 4.66 -4.39 -0.26
CA VAL A 37 5.82 -4.30 -1.16
C VAL A 37 6.21 -5.70 -1.65
N VAL A 38 6.22 -6.70 -0.76
CA VAL A 38 6.55 -8.09 -1.11
C VAL A 38 5.58 -8.65 -2.16
N ILE A 39 4.28 -8.38 -2.00
CA ILE A 39 3.26 -8.81 -2.96
C ILE A 39 3.56 -8.25 -4.37
N THR A 40 3.94 -6.97 -4.47
CA THR A 40 4.27 -6.35 -5.77
C THR A 40 5.56 -6.89 -6.39
N VAL A 41 6.55 -7.22 -5.56
CA VAL A 41 7.81 -7.82 -6.01
C VAL A 41 7.58 -9.24 -6.51
N LEU A 42 6.79 -10.04 -5.78
CA LEU A 42 6.39 -11.39 -6.22
C LEU A 42 5.57 -11.34 -7.51
N ASN A 43 4.71 -10.33 -7.68
CA ASN A 43 3.99 -10.11 -8.94
C ASN A 43 4.95 -9.83 -10.11
N SER A 44 6.00 -9.02 -9.89
CA SER A 44 7.05 -8.80 -10.88
C SER A 44 7.77 -10.12 -11.24
N TYR A 45 8.17 -10.91 -10.25
CA TYR A 45 8.84 -12.19 -10.47
C TYR A 45 7.99 -13.21 -11.23
N SER A 46 6.68 -13.25 -11.02
CA SER A 46 5.77 -14.08 -11.83
C SER A 46 5.82 -13.69 -13.31
N GLY A 47 5.93 -12.39 -13.63
CA GLY A 47 6.09 -11.91 -15.00
C GLY A 47 7.41 -12.35 -15.65
N TRP A 48 8.52 -12.23 -14.92
CA TRP A 48 9.85 -12.69 -15.40
C TRP A 48 9.93 -14.20 -15.57
N ALA A 49 9.26 -14.98 -14.70
CA ALA A 49 9.14 -16.43 -14.86
C ALA A 49 8.38 -16.78 -16.17
N LEU A 50 7.28 -16.07 -16.45
CA LEU A 50 6.51 -16.23 -17.69
C LEU A 50 7.34 -15.88 -18.94
N CYS A 51 8.21 -14.86 -18.86
CA CYS A 51 9.17 -14.56 -19.93
C CYS A 51 10.13 -15.71 -20.21
N ALA A 52 10.69 -16.30 -19.14
CA ALA A 52 11.63 -17.42 -19.27
C ALA A 52 10.95 -18.65 -19.89
N GLU A 53 9.70 -18.93 -19.49
CA GLU A 53 8.89 -19.98 -20.09
C GLU A 53 8.56 -19.68 -21.56
N GLY A 54 8.23 -18.44 -21.90
CA GLY A 54 7.99 -17.99 -23.27
C GLY A 54 9.20 -18.18 -24.19
N PHE A 55 10.42 -17.95 -23.69
CA PHE A 55 11.65 -18.25 -24.42
C PHE A 55 11.89 -19.75 -24.60
N MET A 56 11.58 -20.57 -23.58
CA MET A 56 11.71 -22.03 -23.67
C MET A 56 10.72 -22.65 -24.66
N LEU A 57 9.49 -22.13 -24.72
CA LEU A 57 8.43 -22.59 -25.62
C LEU A 57 8.47 -21.90 -27.00
N ASN A 58 9.41 -20.98 -27.21
CA ASN A 58 9.52 -20.16 -28.43
C ASN A 58 8.19 -19.45 -28.79
N ASN A 59 7.47 -18.98 -27.78
CA ASN A 59 6.18 -18.33 -27.92
C ASN A 59 6.26 -16.85 -27.58
N SER A 60 6.23 -16.01 -28.62
CA SER A 60 6.31 -14.55 -28.49
C SER A 60 5.20 -13.95 -27.62
N LEU A 61 4.02 -14.59 -27.55
CA LEU A 61 2.89 -14.07 -26.78
C LEU A 61 3.17 -14.12 -25.27
N MET A 62 3.70 -15.25 -24.77
CA MET A 62 4.05 -15.40 -23.36
C MET A 62 5.22 -14.49 -22.96
N THR A 63 6.20 -14.31 -23.85
CA THR A 63 7.31 -13.37 -23.61
C THR A 63 6.83 -11.92 -23.50
N ILE A 64 5.93 -11.48 -24.39
CA ILE A 64 5.41 -10.11 -24.38
C ILE A 64 4.54 -9.87 -23.13
N VAL A 65 3.65 -10.81 -22.81
CA VAL A 65 2.78 -10.71 -21.61
C VAL A 65 3.61 -10.75 -20.33
N GLY A 66 4.61 -11.63 -20.25
CA GLY A 66 5.51 -11.70 -19.10
C GLY A 66 6.27 -10.40 -18.88
N ALA A 67 6.78 -9.78 -19.95
CA ALA A 67 7.55 -8.53 -19.87
C ALA A 67 6.66 -7.36 -19.42
N LEU A 68 5.40 -7.34 -19.88
CA LEU A 68 4.41 -6.35 -19.47
C LEU A 68 4.03 -6.50 -17.99
N ILE A 69 3.82 -7.72 -17.50
CA ILE A 69 3.51 -7.98 -16.08
C ILE A 69 4.73 -7.65 -15.20
N GLY A 70 5.92 -8.07 -15.59
CA GLY A 70 7.17 -7.84 -14.86
C GLY A 70 7.51 -6.35 -14.73
N SER A 71 7.42 -5.60 -15.84
CA SER A 71 7.67 -4.16 -15.84
C SER A 71 6.64 -3.38 -14.99
N SER A 72 5.36 -3.77 -15.07
CA SER A 72 4.28 -3.20 -14.23
C SER A 72 4.48 -3.47 -12.73
N GLY A 73 4.87 -4.68 -12.35
CA GLY A 73 5.17 -5.02 -10.97
C GLY A 73 6.36 -4.20 -10.42
N ALA A 74 7.43 -4.10 -11.19
CA ALA A 74 8.64 -3.36 -10.79
C ALA A 74 8.38 -1.86 -10.56
N ILE A 75 7.63 -1.20 -11.45
CA ILE A 75 7.30 0.22 -11.27
C ILE A 75 6.40 0.45 -10.05
N LEU A 76 5.46 -0.47 -9.80
CA LEU A 76 4.59 -0.38 -8.63
C LEU A 76 5.38 -0.54 -7.33
N SER A 77 6.27 -1.55 -7.25
CA SER A 77 7.17 -1.72 -6.11
C SER A 77 8.02 -0.47 -5.86
N TYR A 78 8.53 0.16 -6.92
CA TYR A 78 9.31 1.40 -6.81
C TYR A 78 8.49 2.56 -6.22
N ILE A 79 7.26 2.77 -6.69
CA ILE A 79 6.38 3.82 -6.20
C ILE A 79 6.02 3.58 -4.72
N MET A 80 5.75 2.33 -4.33
CA MET A 80 5.48 1.99 -2.92
C MET A 80 6.68 2.24 -2.02
N CYS A 81 7.87 1.77 -2.41
CA CYS A 81 9.11 2.02 -1.69
C CYS A 81 9.38 3.51 -1.50
N ARG A 82 9.23 4.30 -2.58
CA ARG A 82 9.41 5.75 -2.54
C ARG A 82 8.39 6.42 -1.61
N ALA A 83 7.14 5.97 -1.63
CA ALA A 83 6.09 6.53 -0.78
C ALA A 83 6.27 6.16 0.72
N MET A 84 7.00 5.09 1.03
CA MET A 84 7.37 4.68 2.39
C MET A 84 8.72 5.25 2.85
N ASN A 85 9.42 6.04 2.00
CA ASN A 85 10.79 6.51 2.24
C ASN A 85 11.77 5.38 2.64
N ARG A 86 11.61 4.20 2.02
CA ARG A 86 12.48 3.04 2.19
C ARG A 86 12.92 2.52 0.83
N SER A 87 14.20 2.16 0.70
CA SER A 87 14.72 1.54 -0.51
C SER A 87 14.35 0.05 -0.59
N LEU A 88 14.12 -0.48 -1.79
CA LEU A 88 13.81 -1.89 -2.03
C LEU A 88 14.77 -2.89 -1.35
N PRO A 89 16.11 -2.68 -1.35
CA PRO A 89 17.03 -3.57 -0.64
C PRO A 89 16.82 -3.60 0.87
N ASN A 90 16.39 -2.47 1.45
CA ASN A 90 16.17 -2.33 2.88
C ASN A 90 14.91 -3.07 3.34
N VAL A 91 13.90 -3.17 2.48
CA VAL A 91 12.68 -3.94 2.72
C VAL A 91 12.94 -5.45 2.58
N ILE A 92 13.72 -5.85 1.57
CA ILE A 92 14.03 -7.26 1.30
C ILE A 92 15.03 -7.83 2.33
N MET A 93 15.99 -7.03 2.78
CA MET A 93 17.04 -7.47 3.71
C MET A 93 16.70 -7.19 5.20
N GLY A 94 15.49 -6.71 5.49
CA GLY A 94 15.02 -6.51 6.87
C GLY A 94 15.72 -5.39 7.64
N GLY A 95 16.22 -4.35 6.94
CA GLY A 95 16.97 -3.27 7.59
C GLY A 95 16.07 -2.36 8.43
N TYR A 96 16.41 -2.23 9.72
CA TYR A 96 15.78 -1.26 10.62
C TYR A 96 16.18 0.17 10.24
N GLY A 97 15.25 0.92 9.64
CA GLY A 97 15.40 2.37 9.44
C GLY A 97 14.82 2.88 8.13
N THR A 98 14.61 4.20 8.04
CA THR A 98 14.47 4.91 6.76
C THR A 98 15.86 5.40 6.35
N SER A 99 16.11 5.59 5.06
CA SER A 99 17.40 6.14 4.57
C SER A 99 17.67 7.57 5.04
N SER A 100 16.68 8.21 5.69
CA SER A 100 16.79 9.55 6.29
C SER A 100 17.05 9.53 7.80
N TYR A 101 17.18 8.35 8.44
CA TYR A 101 17.38 8.27 9.88
C TYR A 101 18.87 8.30 10.23
N ALA A 102 19.41 9.51 10.41
CA ALA A 102 20.75 9.72 10.96
C ALA A 102 20.77 9.42 12.47
N GLY A 103 20.75 8.14 12.86
CA GLY A 103 21.26 7.62 14.14
C GLY A 103 20.82 8.28 15.47
N GLY A 104 19.77 9.10 15.50
CA GLY A 104 19.36 9.86 16.68
C GLY A 104 18.30 9.15 17.51
N LYS A 105 18.35 9.28 18.84
CA LYS A 105 17.20 8.96 19.71
C LYS A 105 15.97 9.68 19.16
N ALA A 106 14.85 8.95 18.99
CA ALA A 106 13.57 9.57 18.67
C ALA A 106 13.30 10.68 19.69
N LEU A 107 13.00 11.89 19.21
CA LEU A 107 12.51 12.97 20.07
C LEU A 107 11.36 12.40 20.90
N ALA A 108 11.53 12.38 22.22
CA ALA A 108 10.45 11.96 23.12
C ALA A 108 9.23 12.82 22.79
N ALA A 109 8.08 12.18 22.60
CA ALA A 109 6.85 12.89 22.29
C ALA A 109 6.51 13.85 23.44
N THR A 110 6.91 15.11 23.30
CA THR A 110 6.60 16.17 24.24
C THR A 110 5.25 16.77 23.84
N GLY A 111 4.19 16.32 24.48
CA GLY A 111 2.83 16.84 24.32
C GLY A 111 1.81 16.08 25.17
N THR A 112 0.78 16.76 25.65
CA THR A 112 -0.36 16.13 26.31
C THR A 112 -1.39 15.69 25.26
N HIS A 113 -1.91 14.47 25.37
CA HIS A 113 -3.02 14.03 24.52
C HIS A 113 -4.30 14.75 24.98
N ARG A 114 -5.15 15.15 24.02
CA ARG A 114 -6.45 15.75 24.31
C ARG A 114 -7.54 14.79 23.84
N GLU A 115 -8.19 14.16 24.80
CA GLU A 115 -9.37 13.35 24.52
C GLU A 115 -10.59 14.24 24.29
N THR A 116 -11.52 13.76 23.47
CA THR A 116 -12.76 14.47 23.16
C THR A 116 -13.89 13.48 23.02
N ASN A 117 -15.11 13.91 23.32
CA ASN A 117 -16.32 13.09 23.22
C ASN A 117 -17.02 13.32 21.86
N VAL A 118 -17.89 12.38 21.50
CA VAL A 118 -18.61 12.36 20.22
C VAL A 118 -19.43 13.64 20.01
N GLU A 119 -20.05 14.16 21.06
CA GLU A 119 -20.88 15.37 21.03
C GLU A 119 -20.05 16.61 20.70
N THR A 120 -18.83 16.68 21.23
CA THR A 120 -17.91 17.79 20.98
C THR A 120 -17.43 17.77 19.53
N VAL A 121 -17.09 16.58 19.00
CA VAL A 121 -16.69 16.41 17.60
C VAL A 121 -17.84 16.75 16.65
N ALA A 122 -19.07 16.36 16.98
CA ALA A 122 -20.25 16.71 16.19
C ALA A 122 -20.49 18.23 16.14
N GLY A 123 -20.28 18.93 17.27
CA GLY A 123 -20.31 20.39 17.33
C GLY A 123 -19.27 21.03 16.41
N LEU A 124 -18.02 20.58 16.48
CA LEU A 124 -16.93 21.06 15.64
C LEU A 124 -17.18 20.81 14.14
N LEU A 125 -17.73 19.65 13.79
CA LEU A 125 -18.11 19.33 12.40
C LEU A 125 -19.26 20.23 11.91
N THR A 126 -20.17 20.63 12.78
CA THR A 126 -21.29 21.52 12.45
C THR A 126 -20.86 22.98 12.30
N GLU A 127 -19.81 23.41 12.98
CA GLU A 127 -19.24 24.76 12.81
C GLU A 127 -18.31 24.85 11.57
N ALA A 128 -17.60 23.77 11.24
CA ALA A 128 -16.64 23.75 10.13
C ALA A 128 -17.30 23.93 8.75
N LYS A 129 -16.75 24.84 7.92
CA LYS A 129 -17.17 25.07 6.53
C LYS A 129 -16.44 24.16 5.53
N ASP A 130 -15.15 23.96 5.77
CA ASP A 130 -14.25 23.13 4.97
C ASP A 130 -13.67 21.99 5.80
N ILE A 131 -13.99 20.76 5.41
CA ILE A 131 -13.67 19.53 6.16
C ILE A 131 -12.82 18.63 5.27
N ILE A 132 -11.66 18.21 5.78
CA ILE A 132 -10.83 17.19 5.15
C ILE A 132 -10.85 15.94 6.03
N ILE A 133 -11.25 14.82 5.43
CA ILE A 133 -11.25 13.50 6.05
C ILE A 133 -10.00 12.76 5.59
N VAL A 134 -9.17 12.34 6.54
CA VAL A 134 -8.00 11.49 6.30
C VAL A 134 -8.34 10.07 6.79
N PRO A 135 -8.85 9.20 5.91
CA PRO A 135 -9.21 7.85 6.27
C PRO A 135 -7.97 6.96 6.45
N GLY A 136 -7.96 6.11 7.49
CA GLY A 136 -6.88 5.16 7.79
C GLY A 136 -7.28 3.69 7.62
N TYR A 137 -6.32 2.77 7.75
CA TYR A 137 -6.57 1.32 7.62
C TYR A 137 -7.65 0.80 8.57
N GLY A 138 -7.75 1.33 9.80
CA GLY A 138 -8.75 0.91 10.79
C GLY A 138 -10.18 1.20 10.35
N LEU A 139 -10.41 2.24 9.54
CA LEU A 139 -11.72 2.50 8.93
C LEU A 139 -12.22 1.32 8.08
N CYS A 140 -11.33 0.71 7.29
CA CYS A 140 -11.66 -0.45 6.46
C CYS A 140 -11.87 -1.72 7.31
N VAL A 141 -11.05 -1.92 8.34
CA VAL A 141 -11.15 -3.07 9.25
C VAL A 141 -12.45 -3.01 10.05
N ALA A 142 -12.84 -1.82 10.51
CA ALA A 142 -14.08 -1.57 11.25
C ALA A 142 -15.34 -1.56 10.37
N LYS A 143 -15.19 -1.68 9.04
CA LYS A 143 -16.28 -1.55 8.05
C LYS A 143 -17.07 -0.23 8.16
N ALA A 144 -16.40 0.85 8.58
CA ALA A 144 -17.02 2.15 8.84
C ALA A 144 -17.22 3.02 7.58
N GLN A 145 -16.94 2.49 6.38
CA GLN A 145 -17.15 3.21 5.12
C GLN A 145 -18.62 3.60 4.88
N TYR A 146 -19.57 2.72 5.20
CA TYR A 146 -20.99 3.01 4.98
C TYR A 146 -21.51 4.16 5.87
N PRO A 147 -21.32 4.16 7.20
CA PRO A 147 -21.76 5.28 8.03
C PRO A 147 -21.00 6.57 7.72
N LEU A 148 -19.72 6.50 7.31
CA LEU A 148 -18.98 7.69 6.88
C LEU A 148 -19.58 8.29 5.60
N ALA A 149 -20.01 7.46 4.63
CA ALA A 149 -20.68 7.94 3.43
C ALA A 149 -21.99 8.67 3.74
N GLU A 150 -22.77 8.17 4.69
CA GLU A 150 -24.01 8.82 5.15
C GLU A 150 -23.72 10.15 5.85
N LEU A 151 -22.71 10.20 6.71
CA LEU A 151 -22.27 11.44 7.37
C LEU A 151 -21.84 12.50 6.36
N VAL A 152 -21.05 12.11 5.35
CA VAL A 152 -20.59 13.01 4.29
C VAL A 152 -21.79 13.55 3.48
N LYS A 153 -22.75 12.69 3.12
CA LYS A 153 -23.98 13.11 2.44
C LYS A 153 -24.76 14.14 3.26
N TYR A 154 -24.85 13.94 4.58
CA TYR A 154 -25.52 14.89 5.48
C TYR A 154 -24.79 16.26 5.51
N LEU A 155 -23.47 16.26 5.64
CA LEU A 155 -22.67 17.50 5.68
C LEU A 155 -22.71 18.25 4.34
N VAL A 156 -22.70 17.54 3.21
CA VAL A 156 -22.82 18.15 1.88
C VAL A 156 -24.21 18.75 1.67
N LYS A 157 -25.28 18.11 2.15
CA LYS A 157 -26.64 18.68 2.12
C LYS A 157 -26.73 19.99 2.91
N GLN A 158 -25.92 20.15 3.96
CA GLN A 158 -25.81 21.41 4.71
C GLN A 158 -24.90 22.46 4.04
N GLY A 159 -24.43 22.22 2.80
CA GLY A 159 -23.62 23.16 2.03
C GLY A 159 -22.14 23.21 2.44
N LYS A 160 -21.64 22.25 3.22
CA LYS A 160 -20.24 22.17 3.64
C LYS A 160 -19.37 21.53 2.55
N ARG A 161 -18.12 21.97 2.41
CA ARG A 161 -17.18 21.35 1.46
C ARG A 161 -16.40 20.23 2.15
N VAL A 162 -16.68 18.99 1.78
CA VAL A 162 -16.01 17.79 2.32
C VAL A 162 -15.08 17.21 1.27
N ARG A 163 -13.82 16.96 1.64
CA ARG A 163 -12.79 16.38 0.76
C ARG A 163 -12.08 15.21 1.43
N PHE A 164 -11.61 14.26 0.62
CA PHE A 164 -10.83 13.11 1.08
C PHE A 164 -9.35 13.30 0.76
N ALA A 165 -8.51 13.08 1.76
CA ALA A 165 -7.07 13.11 1.62
C ALA A 165 -6.52 11.69 1.81
N ILE A 166 -6.11 11.06 0.71
CA ILE A 166 -5.62 9.68 0.70
C ILE A 166 -4.10 9.71 0.60
N HIS A 167 -3.44 9.02 1.52
CA HIS A 167 -2.01 8.75 1.41
C HIS A 167 -1.80 7.59 0.42
N PRO A 168 -0.80 7.64 -0.49
CA PRO A 168 -0.57 6.59 -1.50
C PRO A 168 -0.33 5.19 -0.92
N VAL A 169 0.11 5.11 0.34
CA VAL A 169 0.34 3.86 1.09
C VAL A 169 -0.74 3.62 2.16
N ALA A 170 -1.86 4.35 2.12
CA ALA A 170 -2.97 4.06 3.01
C ALA A 170 -3.60 2.71 2.59
N GLY A 171 -3.67 1.79 3.54
CA GLY A 171 -4.21 0.43 3.36
C GLY A 171 -3.15 -0.62 3.10
N GLY A 172 -3.33 -1.81 3.68
CA GLY A 172 -2.39 -2.94 3.60
C GLY A 172 -2.25 -3.61 2.23
N LEU A 173 -2.71 -2.97 1.14
CA LEU A 173 -2.48 -3.38 -0.25
C LEU A 173 -2.46 -2.14 -1.16
N PRO A 174 -1.59 -2.09 -2.17
CA PRO A 174 -1.68 -1.06 -3.21
C PRO A 174 -3.07 -1.12 -3.85
N PHE A 175 -3.73 0.04 -3.94
CA PHE A 175 -5.10 0.21 -4.47
C PHE A 175 -6.22 -0.47 -3.67
N GLY A 176 -5.94 -1.23 -2.61
CA GLY A 176 -6.97 -1.85 -1.77
C GLY A 176 -7.83 -0.84 -1.01
N PHE A 177 -7.23 0.30 -0.65
CA PHE A 177 -7.91 1.36 0.08
C PHE A 177 -8.84 2.21 -0.79
N PRO A 178 -8.42 2.69 -2.00
CA PRO A 178 -9.35 3.20 -3.00
C PRO A 178 -10.52 2.26 -3.31
N PHE A 179 -10.27 0.93 -3.34
CA PHE A 179 -11.32 -0.06 -3.56
C PHE A 179 -12.32 -0.15 -2.39
N CYS A 180 -11.84 -0.14 -1.13
CA CYS A 180 -12.74 -0.12 0.03
C CYS A 180 -13.59 1.17 0.11
N LEU A 181 -13.07 2.28 -0.41
CA LEU A 181 -13.82 3.53 -0.59
C LEU A 181 -14.66 3.57 -1.87
N SER A 182 -14.81 2.49 -2.64
CA SER A 182 -15.70 2.49 -3.82
C SER A 182 -17.13 3.02 -3.54
N PRO A 183 -17.79 2.73 -2.40
CA PRO A 183 -19.09 3.34 -2.09
C PRO A 183 -19.03 4.85 -1.77
N LEU A 184 -17.85 5.38 -1.42
CA LEU A 184 -17.58 6.81 -1.24
C LEU A 184 -17.04 7.50 -2.50
N LEU A 185 -16.68 6.73 -3.54
CA LEU A 185 -16.00 7.22 -4.73
C LEU A 185 -16.84 8.25 -5.52
N TYR A 186 -18.17 8.20 -5.38
CA TYR A 186 -19.09 9.19 -5.95
C TYR A 186 -18.87 10.62 -5.44
N PHE A 187 -18.23 10.79 -4.27
CA PHE A 187 -17.91 12.10 -3.68
C PHE A 187 -16.43 12.47 -3.80
N MET A 188 -15.63 11.61 -4.44
CA MET A 188 -14.17 11.66 -4.32
C MET A 188 -13.55 12.55 -5.39
N ILE A 189 -13.32 13.83 -5.06
CA ILE A 189 -12.22 14.59 -5.68
C ILE A 189 -10.93 14.09 -5.00
N ALA A 190 -10.38 12.98 -5.52
CA ALA A 190 -9.16 12.38 -5.02
C ALA A 190 -7.97 13.32 -5.29
N PHE A 191 -7.64 14.18 -4.33
CA PHE A 191 -6.43 14.96 -4.42
C PHE A 191 -5.24 14.09 -4.01
N ASN A 192 -4.24 14.02 -4.90
CA ASN A 192 -2.94 13.46 -4.60
C ASN A 192 -2.37 14.18 -3.35
N SER A 193 -1.61 13.48 -2.50
CA SER A 193 -1.12 14.04 -1.21
C SER A 193 -0.40 15.39 -1.38
N LEU A 194 0.19 15.64 -2.55
CA LEU A 194 0.84 16.91 -2.92
C LEU A 194 -0.15 18.09 -3.02
N SER A 195 -1.34 17.87 -3.56
CA SER A 195 -2.37 18.92 -3.71
C SER A 195 -3.12 19.20 -2.41
N VAL A 196 -3.20 18.20 -1.52
CA VAL A 196 -3.81 18.38 -0.19
C VAL A 196 -2.89 19.21 0.71
N HIS A 197 -1.56 19.03 0.62
CA HIS A 197 -0.57 19.73 1.46
C HIS A 197 -0.73 21.27 1.40
N LEU A 198 -1.02 21.81 0.22
CA LEU A 198 -1.27 23.25 0.01
C LEU A 198 -2.60 23.74 0.62
N SER A 199 -3.57 22.85 0.81
CA SER A 199 -4.89 23.20 1.34
C SER A 199 -4.99 23.09 2.87
N PHE A 200 -3.97 22.57 3.57
CA PHE A 200 -4.02 22.37 5.03
C PHE A 200 -4.02 23.67 5.85
N GLY A 201 -3.55 24.79 5.29
CA GLY A 201 -3.44 26.07 6.02
C GLY A 201 -4.76 26.74 6.40
N SER A 202 -5.90 26.29 5.85
CA SER A 202 -7.21 26.94 6.03
C SER A 202 -8.35 25.96 6.36
N VAL A 203 -8.04 24.71 6.74
CA VAL A 203 -9.03 23.62 6.83
C VAL A 203 -9.00 22.91 8.18
N ASN A 204 -10.17 22.50 8.65
CA ASN A 204 -10.27 21.62 9.80
C ASN A 204 -10.03 20.18 9.35
N CYS A 205 -8.91 19.61 9.79
CA CYS A 205 -8.53 18.24 9.46
C CYS A 205 -9.03 17.27 10.53
N PHE A 206 -9.77 16.25 10.11
CA PHE A 206 -10.20 15.16 10.98
C PHE A 206 -9.58 13.85 10.50
N ARG A 207 -8.88 13.18 11.41
CA ARG A 207 -8.31 11.85 11.19
C ARG A 207 -9.20 10.81 11.84
N PHE A 208 -9.75 9.92 11.02
CA PHE A 208 -10.49 8.75 11.49
C PHE A 208 -9.55 7.55 11.40
N CYS A 209 -9.09 7.06 12.55
CA CYS A 209 -8.27 5.85 12.64
C CYS A 209 -9.11 4.60 12.38
#